data_AF-A0AB73LEV4-F1
#
_entry.id   AF-A0AB73LEV4-F1
#
_cell.length_a   1.000
_cell.length_b   1.000
_cell.length_c   1.000
_cell.angle_alpha   90.00
_cell.angle_beta   90.00
_cell.angle_gamma   90.00
#
_symmetry.space_group_name_H-M   'P 1'
#
loop_
_entity.id
_entity.type
_entity.pdbx_description
1 polymer ?
#
loop_
_entity_poly.entity_id
_entity_poly.type
_entity_poly.pdbx_seq_one_letter_code
_entity_poly.pdbx_strand_id
1 'polypeptide(L)'
;MEKHGVAAAVNDASREIGAAVGVAIAGSVLAAGYADRIEPALATVAPPAREPISDSLAAALQVAQHAGPSAEHVADIARAAFVHGNSHAALALSAITAVSALILGIWAPGRPPATTRRRPNTADDVTQCDSSTEQSTR
;
A
#
# COMPACT_ATOMS: atom_id res chain seq x y z
N MET A 1 5.38 -32.82 4.03
CA MET A 1 5.76 -31.61 3.29
C MET A 1 4.63 -30.57 3.20
N GLU A 2 3.47 -30.80 3.85
CA GLU A 2 2.24 -30.02 3.59
C GLU A 2 2.03 -28.79 4.49
N LYS A 3 2.75 -28.65 5.61
CA LYS A 3 2.53 -27.54 6.57
C LYS A 3 3.16 -26.21 6.14
N HIS A 4 4.18 -26.23 5.28
CA HIS A 4 4.87 -25.02 4.82
C HIS A 4 4.12 -24.29 3.70
N GLY A 5 3.35 -24.99 2.87
CA GLY A 5 2.52 -24.38 1.82
C GLY A 5 1.32 -23.63 2.38
N VAL A 6 0.66 -24.18 3.41
CA VAL A 6 -0.47 -23.55 4.09
C VAL A 6 -0.05 -22.24 4.78
N ALA A 7 1.11 -22.22 5.43
CA ALA A 7 1.62 -21.02 6.09
C ALA A 7 1.92 -19.87 5.10
N ALA A 8 2.48 -20.19 3.92
CA ALA A 8 2.74 -19.20 2.88
C ALA A 8 1.44 -18.64 2.28
N ALA A 9 0.46 -19.51 2.00
CA ALA A 9 -0.85 -19.11 1.48
C ALA A 9 -1.60 -18.18 2.45
N VAL A 10 -1.56 -18.48 3.75
CA VAL A 10 -2.20 -17.64 4.79
C VAL A 10 -1.53 -16.26 4.89
N ASN A 11 -0.19 -16.21 4.82
CA ASN A 11 0.53 -14.94 4.84
C ASN A 11 0.22 -14.09 3.60
N ASP A 12 0.08 -14.72 2.44
CA ASP A 12 -0.29 -14.03 1.21
C ASP A 12 -1.71 -13.45 1.28
N ALA A 13 -2.69 -14.26 1.67
CA ALA A 13 -4.06 -13.82 1.89
C ALA A 13 -4.15 -12.68 2.93
N SER A 14 -3.36 -12.77 4.00
CA SER A 14 -3.30 -11.71 5.02
C SER A 14 -2.76 -10.39 4.44
N ARG A 15 -1.77 -10.46 3.55
CA ARG A 15 -1.22 -9.28 2.87
C ARG A 15 -2.21 -8.69 1.87
N GLU A 16 -2.92 -9.51 1.11
CA GLU A 16 -3.95 -9.05 0.17
C GLU A 16 -5.12 -8.36 0.89
N ILE A 17 -5.63 -8.97 1.96
CA ILE A 17 -6.70 -8.39 2.79
C ILE A 17 -6.20 -7.08 3.44
N GLY A 18 -4.98 -7.09 3.98
CA GLY A 18 -4.38 -5.89 4.57
C GLY A 18 -4.24 -4.75 3.56
N ALA A 19 -3.82 -5.05 2.32
CA ALA A 19 -3.72 -4.06 1.26
C ALA A 19 -5.10 -3.49 0.89
N ALA A 20 -6.11 -4.35 0.71
CA ALA A 20 -7.47 -3.92 0.38
C ALA A 20 -8.08 -3.02 1.47
N VAL A 21 -7.93 -3.40 2.74
CA VAL A 21 -8.41 -2.62 3.89
C VAL A 21 -7.67 -1.28 3.96
N GLY A 22 -6.34 -1.27 3.77
CA GLY A 22 -5.55 -0.04 3.77
C GLY A 22 -5.98 0.94 2.68
N VAL A 23 -6.19 0.44 1.46
CA VAL A 23 -6.69 1.26 0.33
C VAL A 23 -8.09 1.79 0.61
N ALA A 24 -8.98 0.97 1.17
CA ALA A 24 -10.33 1.38 1.52
C ALA A 24 -10.33 2.52 2.55
N ILE A 25 -9.55 2.38 3.64
CA ILE A 25 -9.42 3.42 4.67
C ILE A 25 -8.87 4.71 4.06
N ALA A 26 -7.81 4.62 3.26
CA ALA A 26 -7.21 5.79 2.62
C ALA A 26 -8.22 6.51 1.72
N GLY A 27 -8.95 5.76 0.90
CA GLY A 27 -10.00 6.29 0.02
C GLY A 27 -11.14 6.95 0.81
N SER A 28 -11.61 6.33 1.90
CA SER A 28 -12.67 6.89 2.73
C SER A 28 -12.26 8.21 3.40
N VAL A 29 -11.06 8.28 3.98
CA VAL A 29 -10.56 9.51 4.62
C VAL A 29 -10.32 10.61 3.60
N LEU A 30 -9.74 10.25 2.45
CA LEU A 30 -9.54 11.18 1.34
C LEU A 30 -10.86 11.75 0.82
N ALA A 31 -11.86 10.90 0.56
CA ALA A 31 -13.17 11.31 0.05
C ALA A 31 -13.89 12.22 1.05
N ALA A 32 -13.89 11.86 2.34
CA ALA A 32 -14.47 12.68 3.38
C ALA A 32 -13.78 14.06 3.49
N GLY A 33 -12.45 14.07 3.49
CA GLY A 33 -11.67 15.32 3.56
C GLY A 33 -11.80 16.19 2.32
N TYR A 34 -11.98 15.59 1.14
CA TYR A 34 -12.27 16.33 -0.10
C TYR A 34 -13.65 16.98 -0.03
N ALA A 35 -14.69 16.19 0.28
CA ALA A 35 -16.08 16.65 0.32
C ALA A 35 -16.27 17.78 1.35
N ASP A 36 -15.69 17.64 2.54
CA ASP A 36 -15.74 18.67 3.59
C ASP A 36 -15.09 19.99 3.15
N ARG A 37 -13.98 19.90 2.41
CA ARG A 37 -13.21 21.09 2.03
C ARG A 37 -13.72 21.78 0.77
N ILE A 38 -14.37 21.06 -0.14
CA ILE A 38 -14.91 21.61 -1.39
C ILE A 38 -16.30 22.24 -1.19
N GLU A 39 -17.07 21.80 -0.20
CA GLU A 39 -18.46 22.22 0.06
C GLU A 39 -18.65 23.75 0.12
N PRO A 40 -17.80 24.53 0.81
CA PRO A 40 -17.93 26.00 0.84
C PRO A 40 -17.75 26.66 -0.54
N ALA A 41 -16.95 26.06 -1.43
CA ALA A 41 -16.69 26.60 -2.76
C ALA A 41 -17.85 26.35 -3.75
N LEU A 42 -18.73 25.40 -3.44
CA LEU A 42 -19.90 25.10 -4.29
C LEU A 42 -20.90 26.27 -4.31
N ALA A 43 -20.87 27.16 -3.31
CA ALA A 43 -21.75 28.32 -3.25
C ALA A 43 -21.58 29.26 -4.46
N THR A 44 -20.37 29.35 -5.02
CA THR A 44 -20.05 30.20 -6.18
C THR A 44 -20.22 29.49 -7.52
N VAL A 45 -20.60 28.21 -7.50
CA VAL A 45 -20.72 27.36 -8.69
C VAL A 45 -22.19 27.27 -9.12
N ALA A 46 -22.43 27.20 -10.44
CA ALA A 46 -23.76 26.99 -10.99
C ALA A 46 -24.38 25.66 -10.49
N PRO A 47 -25.68 25.61 -10.14
CA PRO A 47 -26.32 24.41 -9.58
C PRO A 47 -26.02 23.08 -10.31
N PRO A 48 -26.05 22.99 -11.66
CA PRO A 48 -25.81 21.71 -12.34
C PRO A 48 -24.35 21.20 -12.25
N ALA A 49 -23.41 22.06 -11.89
CA ALA A 49 -21.99 21.72 -11.78
C ALA A 49 -21.59 21.33 -10.35
N ARG A 50 -22.43 21.59 -9.34
CA ARG A 50 -22.07 21.41 -7.93
C ARG A 50 -21.85 19.95 -7.54
N GLU A 51 -22.77 19.07 -7.94
CA GLU A 51 -22.73 17.65 -7.59
C GLU A 51 -21.52 16.92 -8.20
N PRO A 52 -21.21 17.11 -9.51
CA PRO A 52 -19.98 16.57 -10.07
C PRO A 52 -18.71 17.09 -9.37
N ILE A 53 -18.68 18.38 -9.01
CA ILE A 53 -17.53 18.97 -8.32
C ILE A 53 -17.37 18.39 -6.91
N SER A 54 -18.47 18.14 -6.18
CA SER A 54 -18.41 17.55 -4.84
C SER A 54 -18.03 16.07 -4.82
N ASP A 55 -18.38 15.34 -5.87
CA ASP A 55 -18.17 13.89 -5.94
C ASP A 55 -16.71 13.50 -6.10
N SER A 56 -15.96 14.22 -6.93
CA SER A 56 -14.55 13.92 -7.13
C SER A 56 -13.74 15.08 -7.71
N LEU A 57 -12.43 15.06 -7.44
CA LEU A 57 -11.48 15.95 -8.10
C LEU A 57 -11.52 15.77 -9.62
N ALA A 58 -11.64 14.54 -10.12
CA ALA A 58 -11.63 14.28 -11.56
C ALA A 58 -12.79 14.99 -12.27
N ALA A 59 -14.01 14.87 -11.72
CA ALA A 59 -15.18 15.56 -12.22
C ALA A 59 -15.06 17.09 -12.07
N ALA A 60 -14.51 17.59 -10.95
CA ALA A 60 -14.25 19.01 -10.77
C ALA A 60 -13.31 19.58 -11.84
N LEU A 61 -12.21 18.88 -12.13
CA LEU A 61 -11.27 19.27 -13.18
C LEU A 61 -11.90 19.19 -14.57
N GLN A 62 -12.73 18.19 -14.83
CA GLN A 62 -13.45 18.07 -16.09
C GLN A 62 -14.41 19.25 -16.28
N VAL A 63 -15.20 19.61 -15.26
CA VAL A 63 -16.09 20.77 -15.31
C VAL A 63 -15.30 22.05 -15.55
N ALA A 64 -14.18 22.26 -14.85
CA ALA A 64 -13.34 23.44 -15.03
C ALA A 64 -12.75 23.54 -16.43
N GLN A 65 -12.31 22.42 -17.02
CA GLN A 65 -11.81 22.38 -18.40
C GLN A 65 -12.87 22.80 -19.42
N HIS A 66 -14.14 22.37 -19.25
CA HIS A 66 -15.22 22.74 -20.16
C HIS A 66 -15.68 24.19 -19.98
N ALA A 67 -15.60 24.72 -18.76
CA ALA A 67 -16.01 26.10 -18.45
C ALA A 67 -14.95 27.15 -18.83
N GLY A 68 -13.69 26.75 -18.99
CA GLY A 68 -12.60 27.63 -19.41
C GLY A 68 -11.97 28.43 -18.25
N PRO A 69 -11.20 29.50 -18.55
CA PRO A 69 -10.37 30.21 -17.57
C PRO A 69 -11.14 30.75 -16.34
N SER A 70 -12.43 31.03 -16.49
CA SER A 70 -13.28 31.49 -15.38
C SER A 70 -13.48 30.45 -14.27
N ALA A 71 -13.25 29.16 -14.56
CA ALA A 71 -13.39 28.07 -13.61
C ALA A 71 -12.05 27.53 -13.07
N GLU A 72 -10.93 28.17 -13.42
CA GLU A 72 -9.59 27.78 -12.93
C GLU A 72 -9.51 27.82 -11.40
N HIS A 73 -10.12 28.83 -10.79
CA HIS A 73 -10.19 28.96 -9.34
C HIS A 73 -10.87 27.75 -8.66
N VAL A 74 -11.91 27.17 -9.28
CA VAL A 74 -12.59 25.98 -8.77
C VAL A 74 -11.68 24.75 -8.86
N ALA A 75 -10.92 24.62 -9.95
CA ALA A 75 -9.93 23.55 -10.09
C ALA A 75 -8.84 23.62 -9.03
N ASP A 76 -8.37 24.82 -8.68
CA ASP A 76 -7.35 25.02 -7.65
C ASP A 76 -7.86 24.67 -6.26
N ILE A 77 -9.09 25.08 -5.92
CA ILE A 77 -9.73 24.69 -4.67
C ILE A 77 -9.90 23.17 -4.61
N ALA A 78 -10.37 22.54 -5.70
CA ALA A 78 -10.53 21.09 -5.76
C ALA A 78 -9.20 20.35 -5.54
N ARG A 79 -8.10 20.82 -6.16
CA ARG A 79 -6.76 20.26 -5.91
C ARG A 79 -6.34 20.42 -4.46
N ALA A 80 -6.55 21.61 -3.87
CA ALA A 80 -6.21 21.86 -2.48
C ALA A 80 -7.03 20.97 -1.52
N ALA A 81 -8.33 20.79 -1.79
CA ALA A 81 -9.22 19.89 -1.06
C ALA A 81 -8.74 18.43 -1.15
N PHE A 82 -8.31 17.98 -2.34
CA PHE A 82 -7.78 16.63 -2.53
C PHE A 82 -6.49 16.42 -1.76
N VAL A 83 -5.54 17.35 -1.86
CA VAL A 83 -4.27 17.27 -1.11
C VAL A 83 -4.52 17.27 0.39
N HIS A 84 -5.51 18.04 0.85
CA HIS A 84 -5.93 18.05 2.25
C HIS A 84 -6.46 16.67 2.69
N GLY A 85 -7.42 16.09 1.96
CA GLY A 85 -7.91 14.74 2.24
C GLY A 85 -6.80 13.68 2.18
N ASN A 86 -5.88 13.80 1.23
CA ASN A 86 -4.74 12.89 1.08
C ASN A 86 -3.78 12.98 2.26
N SER A 87 -3.54 14.18 2.79
CA SER A 87 -2.72 14.37 3.98
C SER A 87 -3.33 13.71 5.21
N HIS A 88 -4.66 13.83 5.39
CA HIS A 88 -5.37 13.14 6.47
C HIS A 88 -5.34 11.62 6.30
N ALA A 89 -5.51 11.11 5.07
CA ALA A 89 -5.40 9.68 4.79
C ALA A 89 -3.99 9.16 5.13
N ALA A 90 -2.95 9.90 4.75
CA ALA A 90 -1.56 9.56 5.07
C ALA A 90 -1.30 9.55 6.59
N LEU A 91 -1.84 10.53 7.32
CA LEU A 91 -1.75 10.57 8.78
C LEU A 91 -2.48 9.39 9.44
N ALA A 92 -3.66 9.03 8.95
CA ALA A 92 -4.42 7.87 9.44
C ALA A 92 -3.64 6.56 9.22
N LEU A 93 -3.11 6.34 8.02
CA LEU A 93 -2.28 5.16 7.72
C LEU A 93 -0.97 5.15 8.53
N SER A 94 -0.35 6.31 8.73
CA SER A 94 0.84 6.46 9.58
C SER A 94 0.53 6.07 11.03
N ALA A 95 -0.59 6.52 11.59
CA ALA A 95 -1.03 6.14 12.92
C ALA A 95 -1.29 4.63 13.04
N ILE A 96 -1.98 4.03 12.07
CA ILE A 96 -2.22 2.57 12.04
C ILE A 96 -0.88 1.81 12.00
N THR A 97 0.06 2.27 11.18
CA THR A 97 1.40 1.68 11.06
C THR A 97 2.17 1.79 12.36
N ALA A 98 2.17 2.97 13.00
CA ALA A 98 2.84 3.20 14.28
C ALA A 98 2.26 2.32 15.39
N VAL A 99 0.94 2.22 15.50
CA VAL A 99 0.27 1.34 16.47
C VAL A 99 0.63 -0.13 16.22
N SER A 100 0.61 -0.57 14.96
CA SER A 100 1.01 -1.93 14.58
C SER A 100 2.46 -2.21 14.96
N ALA A 101 3.37 -1.27 14.69
CA ALA A 101 4.78 -1.39 15.04
C ALA A 101 5.00 -1.44 16.56
N LEU A 102 4.27 -0.64 17.35
CA LEU A 102 4.33 -0.68 18.82
C LEU A 102 3.85 -2.02 19.37
N ILE A 103 2.73 -2.54 18.87
CA ILE A 103 2.20 -3.84 19.28
C ILE A 103 3.23 -4.94 18.98
N LEU A 104 3.75 -5.00 17.77
CA LEU A 104 4.77 -5.97 17.39
C LEU A 104 6.06 -5.80 18.21
N GLY A 105 6.49 -4.56 18.46
CA GLY A 105 7.69 -4.27 19.23
C GLY A 105 7.60 -4.71 20.69
N ILE A 106 6.42 -4.63 21.30
CA ILE A 106 6.20 -5.04 22.70
C ILE A 106 5.97 -6.56 22.81
N TRP A 107 5.34 -7.20 21.81
CA TRP A 107 4.86 -8.58 21.91
C TRP A 107 5.69 -9.61 21.11
N ALA A 108 6.59 -9.19 20.23
CA ALA A 108 7.39 -10.14 19.44
C ALA A 108 8.39 -10.91 20.33
N PRO A 109 8.39 -12.26 20.29
CA PRO A 109 9.42 -13.06 20.96
C PRO A 109 10.81 -12.71 20.41
N GLY A 110 11.81 -12.63 21.29
CA GLY A 110 13.20 -12.30 20.92
C GLY A 110 13.69 -13.17 19.75
N ARG A 111 14.31 -12.54 18.75
CA ARG A 111 14.81 -13.21 17.54
C ARG A 111 15.75 -14.37 17.95
N PRO A 112 15.51 -15.63 17.54
CA PRO A 112 16.50 -16.68 17.71
C PRO A 112 17.77 -16.30 16.95
N PRO A 113 18.97 -16.56 17.50
CA PRO A 113 20.22 -16.28 16.81
C PRO A 113 20.24 -16.99 15.46
N ALA A 114 20.55 -16.25 14.40
CA ALA A 114 20.62 -16.78 13.04
C ALA A 114 21.70 -17.87 12.99
N THR A 115 21.28 -19.14 13.01
CA THR A 115 22.17 -20.27 12.74
C THR A 115 22.64 -20.13 11.29
N THR A 116 23.91 -19.75 11.12
CA THR A 116 24.58 -19.71 9.81
C THR A 116 24.47 -21.11 9.20
N ARG A 117 23.50 -21.31 8.30
CA ARG A 117 23.37 -22.55 7.54
C ARG A 117 24.57 -22.63 6.61
N ARG A 118 25.62 -23.33 7.04
CA ARG A 118 26.79 -23.67 6.23
C ARG A 118 26.25 -24.34 4.96
N ARG A 119 26.35 -23.66 3.81
CA ARG A 119 26.06 -24.30 2.52
C ARG A 119 27.06 -25.47 2.39
N PRO A 120 26.61 -26.69 2.08
CA PRO A 120 27.53 -27.75 1.68
C PRO A 120 28.31 -27.24 0.46
N ASN A 121 29.63 -27.27 0.53
CA ASN A 121 30.47 -26.89 -0.59
C ASN A 121 30.38 -28.02 -1.62
N THR A 122 29.67 -27.79 -2.73
CA THR A 122 29.52 -28.75 -3.84
C THR A 122 30.87 -29.15 -4.46
N ALA A 123 31.97 -28.47 -4.13
CA ALA A 123 33.32 -28.84 -4.57
C ALA A 123 33.82 -30.18 -4.00
N ASP A 124 33.31 -30.62 -2.84
CA ASP A 124 33.73 -31.90 -2.24
C ASP A 124 33.02 -33.11 -2.89
N ASP A 125 31.84 -32.90 -3.50
CA ASP A 125 31.03 -33.96 -4.10
C ASP A 125 31.54 -34.39 -5.49
N VAL A 126 32.10 -33.44 -6.25
CA VAL A 126 32.66 -33.74 -7.59
C VAL A 126 33.97 -34.53 -7.50
N THR A 127 34.75 -34.31 -6.43
CA THR A 127 36.03 -35.02 -6.24
C THR A 127 35.82 -36.47 -5.79
N GLN A 128 34.72 -36.77 -5.09
CA GLN A 128 34.44 -38.14 -4.62
C GLN A 128 33.93 -39.05 -5.75
N CYS A 129 33.23 -38.50 -6.74
CA CYS A 129 32.72 -39.28 -7.88
C CYS A 129 33.82 -39.81 -8.81
N ASP A 130 35.01 -39.17 -8.83
CA ASP A 130 36.13 -39.58 -9.69
C ASP A 130 36.96 -40.72 -9.09
N SER A 131 37.09 -40.74 -7.75
CA SER A 131 37.91 -41.75 -7.05
C SER A 131 37.31 -43.17 -7.03
N SER A 132 36.00 -43.31 -7.29
CA SER A 132 35.31 -44.60 -7.24
C SER A 132 35.45 -45.40 -8.55
N THR A 133 35.90 -44.79 -9.65
CA THR A 133 36.04 -45.46 -10.94
C THR A 133 37.44 -46.06 -11.15
N GLU A 134 38.48 -45.59 -10.46
CA GLU A 134 39.85 -46.13 -10.60
C GLU A 134 40.15 -47.36 -9.72
N GLN A 135 39.38 -47.66 -8.68
CA GLN A 135 39.66 -48.82 -7.80
C GLN A 135 39.00 -50.13 -8.25
N SER A 136 38.13 -50.13 -9.27
CA SER A 136 37.44 -51.34 -9.73
C SER A 136 38.19 -52.11 -10.83
N THR A 137 39.41 -51.69 -11.21
CA THR A 137 40.20 -52.30 -12.30
C THR A 137 41.62 -52.71 -11.89
N ARG A 138 41.90 -52.90 -10.60
CA ARG A 138 43.11 -53.58 -10.13
C ARG A 138 42.81 -54.78 -9.24
#